data_AF-A0A7X5VPR3-F1
#
_entry.id   AF-A0A7X5VPR3-F1
#
_cell.length_a   1.000
_cell.length_b   1.000
_cell.length_c   1.000
_cell.angle_alpha   90.00
_cell.angle_beta   90.00
_cell.angle_gamma   90.00
#
_symmetry.space_group_name_H-M   'P 1'
#
loop_
_entity.id
_entity.type
_entity.pdbx_description
1 polymer ?
#
loop_
_entity_poly.entity_id
_entity_poly.type
_entity_poly.pdbx_seq_one_letter_code
_entity_poly.pdbx_strand_id
1 'polypeptide(L)'
;MLGPEKRPSQDKVRSPQIGSEAASKSSLPDLREGVRIPRRYTEPGVHPYDGIEWELRDAVITNDKGEVAFEQRNVEVPAFWSQLATNV
;
A
#
# COMPACT_ATOMS: atom_id res chain seq x y z
N MET A 1 51.95 13.51 68.85
CA MET A 1 51.52 12.78 67.64
C MET A 1 50.09 12.29 67.86
N LEU A 2 49.18 12.70 66.96
CA LEU A 2 47.82 12.22 66.61
C LEU A 2 46.93 11.61 67.72
N GLY A 3 45.73 12.10 68.02
CA GLY A 3 44.92 13.16 67.40
C GLY A 3 43.60 13.38 68.15
N PRO A 4 42.80 14.40 67.80
CA PRO A 4 41.48 14.62 68.39
C PRO A 4 40.32 14.12 67.51
N GLU A 5 39.35 13.53 68.21
CA GLU A 5 37.90 13.52 67.99
C GLU A 5 37.32 14.24 66.77
N LYS A 6 36.47 13.53 65.99
CA LYS A 6 35.05 13.84 65.74
C LYS A 6 34.50 12.97 64.59
N ARG A 7 33.33 12.37 64.81
CA ARG A 7 32.45 11.86 63.74
C ARG A 7 31.70 13.04 63.09
N PRO A 8 31.62 13.09 61.76
CA PRO A 8 30.43 13.60 61.06
C PRO A 8 29.77 12.44 60.30
N SER A 9 28.49 12.15 60.56
CA SER A 9 27.31 12.75 59.90
C SER A 9 27.16 12.27 58.46
N GLN A 10 26.06 11.54 58.23
CA GLN A 10 25.64 10.94 56.96
C GLN A 10 25.71 11.92 55.78
N ASP A 11 26.46 11.56 54.75
CA ASP A 11 26.36 12.18 53.43
C ASP A 11 25.19 11.57 52.66
N LYS A 12 24.15 12.39 52.52
CA LYS A 12 22.97 12.17 51.69
C LYS A 12 23.41 12.19 50.22
N VAL A 13 23.46 11.01 49.60
CA VAL A 13 23.77 10.86 48.17
C VAL A 13 22.74 11.64 47.35
N ARG A 14 23.17 12.77 46.79
CA ARG A 14 22.39 13.57 45.84
C ARG A 14 22.56 12.96 44.46
N SER A 15 21.55 12.28 43.96
CA SER A 15 21.49 11.82 42.56
C SER A 15 21.52 13.03 41.62
N PRO A 16 22.38 13.07 40.59
CA PRO A 16 22.28 14.10 39.56
C PRO A 16 21.14 13.75 38.60
N GLN A 17 20.19 14.69 38.46
CA GLN A 17 19.24 14.69 37.34
C GLN A 17 20.02 15.02 36.06
N ILE A 18 20.23 14.03 35.20
CA ILE A 18 20.75 14.26 33.85
C ILE A 18 19.57 14.72 33.00
N GLY A 19 19.65 15.95 32.50
CA GLY A 19 18.67 16.55 31.60
C GLY A 19 18.47 15.70 30.35
N SER A 20 17.21 15.40 30.04
CA SER A 20 16.82 14.85 28.75
C SER A 20 16.82 16.00 27.74
N GLU A 21 17.99 16.29 27.17
CA GLU A 21 18.08 17.12 25.98
C GLU A 21 17.72 16.23 24.77
N ALA A 22 16.65 16.61 24.10
CA ALA A 22 15.97 15.84 23.09
C ALA A 22 16.91 15.52 21.91
N ALA A 23 17.20 14.23 21.72
CA ALA A 23 17.69 13.72 20.45
C ALA A 23 16.57 13.95 19.42
N SER A 24 16.71 15.01 18.63
CA SER A 24 15.86 15.29 17.48
C SER A 24 16.06 14.16 16.47
N LYS A 25 15.18 13.15 16.54
CA LYS A 25 15.17 12.02 15.62
C LYS A 25 14.89 12.56 14.22
N SER A 26 15.82 12.26 13.32
CA SER A 26 15.82 12.57 11.89
C SER A 26 14.42 12.54 11.27
N SER A 27 13.99 13.68 10.71
CA SER A 27 12.72 13.87 10.01
C SER A 27 12.76 13.40 8.55
N LEU A 28 13.65 12.45 8.22
CA LEU A 28 13.68 11.86 6.88
C LEU A 28 12.75 10.65 6.86
N PRO A 29 11.85 10.52 5.87
CA PRO A 29 11.01 9.34 5.75
C PRO A 29 11.88 8.10 5.64
N ASP A 30 11.49 7.02 6.33
CA ASP A 30 12.17 5.74 6.23
C ASP A 30 12.02 5.20 4.80
N LEU A 31 13.07 5.32 4.00
CA LEU A 31 13.11 4.86 2.60
C LEU A 31 13.03 3.32 2.47
N ARG A 32 12.95 2.58 3.59
CA ARG A 32 12.68 1.14 3.62
C ARG A 32 11.19 0.82 3.49
N GLU A 33 10.30 1.77 3.76
CA GLU A 33 8.87 1.57 3.50
C GLU A 33 8.61 1.69 1.98
N GLY A 34 8.06 0.62 1.39
CA GLY A 34 7.72 0.59 -0.02
C GLY A 34 6.58 1.55 -0.40
N VAL A 35 6.41 1.77 -1.71
CA VAL A 35 5.33 2.62 -2.25
C VAL A 35 3.97 2.02 -1.92
N ARG A 36 3.12 2.79 -1.23
CA ARG A 36 1.71 2.43 -1.01
C ARG A 36 0.86 2.94 -2.16
N ILE A 37 0.29 2.03 -2.94
CA ILE A 37 -0.65 2.36 -4.02
C ILE A 37 -2.07 2.19 -3.47
N PRO A 38 -2.89 3.26 -3.42
CA PRO A 38 -4.27 3.14 -2.97
C PRO A 38 -5.11 2.33 -3.97
N ARG A 39 -6.10 1.59 -3.47
CA ARG A 39 -7.09 0.92 -4.32
C ARG A 39 -7.93 1.99 -5.05
N ARG A 40 -8.25 1.71 -6.30
CA ARG A 40 -9.18 2.52 -7.10
C ARG A 40 -10.13 1.56 -7.81
N TYR A 41 -11.43 1.83 -7.75
CA TYR A 41 -12.50 1.00 -8.34
C TYR A 41 -12.61 -0.44 -7.80
N THR A 42 -11.96 -0.75 -6.67
CA THR A 42 -11.97 -2.10 -6.08
C THR A 42 -12.11 -2.03 -4.57
N GLU A 43 -12.81 -3.01 -4.00
CA GLU A 43 -13.10 -3.07 -2.56
C GLU A 43 -12.24 -4.14 -1.86
N PRO A 44 -11.82 -3.93 -0.59
CA PRO A 44 -11.10 -4.95 0.16
C PRO A 44 -11.93 -6.23 0.30
N GLY A 45 -11.32 -7.39 0.04
CA GLY A 45 -12.00 -8.69 0.18
C GLY A 45 -12.94 -9.07 -0.96
N VAL A 46 -13.16 -8.19 -1.94
CA VAL A 46 -13.97 -8.48 -3.14
C VAL A 46 -13.04 -8.72 -4.33
N HIS A 47 -13.28 -9.80 -5.08
CA HIS A 47 -12.55 -10.03 -6.31
C HIS A 47 -13.03 -9.04 -7.38
N PRO A 48 -12.13 -8.33 -8.09
CA PRO A 48 -12.53 -7.24 -9.00
C PRO A 48 -13.53 -7.65 -10.10
N TYR A 49 -13.53 -8.90 -10.54
CA TYR A 49 -14.44 -9.37 -11.59
C TYR A 49 -15.85 -9.67 -11.07
N ASP A 50 -16.03 -9.86 -9.77
CA ASP A 50 -17.33 -10.18 -9.17
C ASP A 50 -18.25 -8.96 -9.15
N GLY A 51 -17.70 -7.75 -9.24
CA GLY A 51 -18.45 -6.50 -9.34
C GLY A 51 -18.88 -6.10 -10.75
N ILE A 52 -18.62 -6.95 -11.75
CA ILE A 52 -18.92 -6.71 -13.16
C ILE A 52 -19.96 -7.73 -13.62
N GLU A 53 -20.97 -7.28 -14.36
CA GLU A 53 -21.87 -8.17 -15.08
C GLU A 53 -21.24 -8.61 -16.40
N TRP A 54 -21.26 -9.93 -16.67
CA TRP A 54 -20.64 -10.55 -17.82
C TRP A 54 -21.70 -11.19 -18.72
N GLU A 55 -21.45 -11.18 -20.03
CA GLU A 55 -22.24 -11.91 -21.00
C GLU A 55 -21.36 -12.55 -22.07
N LEU A 56 -21.88 -13.60 -22.71
CA LEU A 56 -21.19 -14.27 -23.81
C LEU A 56 -21.51 -13.56 -25.12
N ARG A 57 -20.47 -13.09 -25.82
CA ARG A 57 -20.56 -12.53 -27.17
C ARG A 57 -19.54 -13.17 -28.10
N ASP A 58 -19.82 -13.12 -29.39
CA ASP A 58 -18.86 -13.48 -30.42
C ASP A 58 -18.08 -12.21 -30.83
N ALA A 59 -16.75 -12.28 -30.79
CA ALA A 59 -15.87 -11.23 -31.28
C ALA A 59 -15.52 -11.52 -32.74
N VAL A 60 -15.94 -10.65 -33.65
CA VAL A 60 -15.76 -10.84 -35.11
C VAL A 60 -15.16 -9.59 -35.72
N ILE A 61 -14.03 -9.76 -36.41
CA ILE A 61 -13.35 -8.68 -37.14
C ILE A 61 -13.40 -9.03 -38.62
N THR A 62 -13.89 -8.09 -39.44
CA THR A 62 -13.97 -8.23 -40.90
C THR A 62 -12.99 -7.30 -41.60
N ASN A 63 -12.45 -7.72 -42.75
CA ASN A 63 -11.62 -6.87 -43.60
C ASN A 63 -12.46 -5.90 -44.46
N ASP A 64 -11.79 -5.09 -45.27
CA ASP A 64 -12.38 -4.13 -46.21
C ASP A 64 -13.23 -4.80 -47.31
N LYS A 65 -13.00 -6.09 -47.56
CA LYS A 65 -13.77 -6.92 -48.49
C LYS A 65 -14.97 -7.62 -47.83
N GLY A 66 -15.17 -7.44 -46.53
CA GLY A 66 -16.24 -8.07 -45.76
C GLY A 66 -15.97 -9.52 -45.35
N GLU A 67 -14.75 -10.03 -45.55
CA GLU A 67 -14.36 -11.38 -45.13
C GLU A 67 -13.93 -11.35 -43.66
N VAL A 68 -14.20 -12.44 -42.94
CA VAL A 68 -13.80 -12.58 -41.54
C VAL A 68 -12.29 -12.73 -41.45
N ALA A 69 -11.65 -11.74 -40.85
CA ALA A 69 -10.22 -11.75 -40.55
C ALA A 69 -9.92 -12.43 -39.20
N PHE A 70 -10.85 -12.32 -38.24
CA PHE A 70 -10.76 -12.96 -36.92
C PHE A 70 -12.15 -13.27 -36.36
N GLU A 71 -12.27 -14.40 -35.67
CA GLU A 71 -13.49 -14.81 -34.99
C GLU A 71 -13.15 -15.57 -33.71
N GLN A 72 -13.78 -15.18 -32.60
CA GLN A 72 -13.78 -15.93 -31.36
C GLN A 72 -15.20 -15.99 -30.80
N ARG A 73 -15.68 -17.20 -30.52
CA ARG A 73 -17.06 -17.43 -30.08
C ARG A 73 -17.18 -17.56 -28.58
N ASN A 74 -18.34 -17.16 -28.06
CA ASN A 74 -18.73 -17.30 -26.65
C ASN A 74 -17.67 -16.74 -25.69
N VAL A 75 -17.19 -15.53 -25.96
CA VAL A 75 -16.25 -14.84 -25.08
C VAL A 75 -17.02 -14.11 -23.99
N GLU A 76 -16.60 -14.28 -22.75
CA GLU A 76 -17.12 -13.49 -21.63
C GLU A 76 -16.62 -12.05 -21.75
N VAL A 77 -17.57 -11.13 -21.94
CA VAL A 77 -17.30 -9.70 -22.03
C VAL A 77 -18.18 -8.94 -21.04
N PRO A 78 -17.72 -7.78 -20.53
CA PRO A 78 -18.56 -6.96 -19.69
C PRO A 78 -19.82 -6.53 -20.44
N ALA A 79 -20.98 -6.68 -19.80
CA ALA A 79 -22.27 -6.40 -20.42
C ALA A 79 -22.37 -4.96 -20.96
N PHE A 80 -21.71 -4.02 -20.29
CA PHE A 80 -21.69 -2.60 -20.66
C PHE A 80 -20.78 -2.25 -21.86
N TRP A 81 -19.99 -3.19 -22.37
CA TRP A 81 -19.20 -2.96 -23.59
C TRP A 81 -20.10 -2.95 -24.83
N SER A 82 -19.78 -2.08 -25.79
CA SER A 82 -20.38 -2.15 -27.12
C SER A 82 -19.80 -3.30 -27.94
N GLN A 83 -20.51 -3.78 -28.96
CA GLN A 83 -19.96 -4.79 -29.88
C GLN A 83 -18.64 -4.33 -30.52
N LEU A 84 -18.48 -3.03 -30.76
CA LEU A 84 -17.21 -2.48 -31.25
C LEU A 84 -16.08 -2.63 -30.23
N ALA A 85 -16.36 -2.48 -28.93
CA ALA A 85 -15.38 -2.75 -27.88
C ALA A 85 -15.12 -4.25 -27.67
N THR A 86 -16.02 -5.12 -28.09
CA THR A 86 -15.81 -6.57 -28.15
C THR A 86 -14.98 -6.98 -29.38
N ASN A 87 -15.12 -6.25 -30.48
CA ASN A 87 -14.41 -6.48 -31.75
C ASN A 87 -13.12 -5.62 -31.81
N VAL A 88 -12.02 -6.08 -31.20
CA VAL A 88 -10.73 -5.32 -31.16
C VAL A 88 -9.58 -6.07 -31.79
#